data_AF-Q4T0U5-F1
#
_entry.id   AF-Q4T0U5-F1
#
_cell.length_a   1.000
_cell.length_b   1.000
_cell.length_c   1.000
_cell.angle_alpha   90.00
_cell.angle_beta   90.00
_cell.angle_gamma   90.00
#
_symmetry.space_group_name_H-M   'P 1'
#
loop_
_entity.id
_entity.type
_entity.pdbx_description
1 polymer ?
#
loop_
_entity_poly.entity_id
_entity_poly.type
_entity_poly.pdbx_seq_one_letter_code
_entity_poly.pdbx_strand_id
1 'polypeptide(L)'
;MKNAGKVLLLITSSHSDYCRLICEHILGEEDPHLKDFEELFDIIITNALKPGFFSLVPHQRPFRTLVNDTEESEGLPSLDKPGWYSQGNWPHLHELLKTMTGKPEPKVVYFGDSMRSDVFPATSFGKWETVMIVEEMEGEGVPKSDAAMSNEAQVEPMEKKGKFEDQGMKAPSAVSQQWGSYFVDVHKSGGGDEEHLKLTWCCHCIHKYSTMAIPSVEHIADLPLDYKFPRFCPDKPCTTGYYPRPP
;
A
#
# COMPACT_ATOMS: atom_id res chain seq x y z
N MET A 1 -6.96 -6.52 13.04
CA MET A 1 -5.70 -7.27 12.84
C MET A 1 -4.88 -7.46 14.11
N LYS A 2 -4.50 -6.38 14.82
CA LYS A 2 -3.68 -6.45 16.05
C LYS A 2 -4.26 -7.35 17.14
N ASN A 3 -5.56 -7.17 17.43
CA ASN A 3 -6.29 -8.01 18.41
C ASN A 3 -6.33 -9.50 18.04
N ALA A 4 -6.11 -9.85 16.77
CA ALA A 4 -6.02 -11.24 16.31
C ALA A 4 -4.59 -11.79 16.33
N GLY A 5 -3.66 -11.10 17.00
CA GLY A 5 -2.26 -11.51 17.16
C GLY A 5 -1.44 -11.42 15.87
N LYS A 6 -1.81 -10.55 14.93
CA LYS A 6 -1.03 -10.28 13.73
C LYS A 6 0.00 -9.18 14.03
N VAL A 7 1.25 -9.40 13.61
CA VAL A 7 2.29 -8.37 13.63
C VAL A 7 1.96 -7.33 12.57
N LEU A 8 1.85 -6.07 12.95
CA LEU A 8 1.55 -4.95 12.06
C LEU A 8 2.81 -4.12 11.78
N LEU A 9 3.00 -3.79 10.51
CA LEU A 9 4.16 -3.08 9.98
C LEU A 9 3.69 -1.81 9.27
N LEU A 10 4.41 -0.70 9.47
CA LEU A 10 4.32 0.49 8.64
C LEU A 10 5.68 0.76 8.00
N ILE A 11 5.76 0.79 6.66
CA ILE A 11 7.02 1.02 5.93
C ILE A 11 6.84 2.17 4.94
N THR A 12 7.41 3.32 5.27
CA THR A 12 7.32 4.54 4.46
C THR A 12 8.69 5.08 4.07
N SER A 13 8.78 5.68 2.89
CA SER A 13 9.98 6.40 2.44
C SER A 13 10.03 7.84 2.99
N SER A 14 9.00 8.31 3.67
CA SER A 14 8.96 9.63 4.31
C SER A 14 9.78 9.66 5.61
N HIS A 15 10.26 10.84 5.99
CA HIS A 15 10.88 11.05 7.31
C HIS A 15 9.86 10.91 8.46
N SER A 16 10.37 10.69 9.67
CA SER A 16 9.54 10.32 10.82
C SER A 16 8.63 11.45 11.31
N ASP A 17 9.09 12.70 11.22
CA ASP A 17 8.31 13.91 11.50
C ASP A 17 7.07 14.02 10.59
N TYR A 18 7.24 13.82 9.29
CA TYR A 18 6.13 13.84 8.34
C TYR A 18 5.21 12.64 8.50
N CYS A 19 5.77 11.45 8.76
CA CYS A 19 4.99 10.26 9.07
C CYS A 19 4.11 10.47 10.31
N ARG A 20 4.68 11.03 11.39
CA ARG A 20 3.98 11.37 12.63
C ARG A 20 2.82 12.32 12.35
N LEU A 21 3.09 13.45 11.67
CA LEU A 21 2.09 14.45 11.33
C LEU A 21 0.88 13.85 10.59
N ILE A 22 1.13 13.06 9.54
CA ILE A 22 0.07 12.49 8.71
C ILE A 22 -0.70 11.40 9.47
N CYS A 23 -0.01 10.51 10.19
CA CYS A 23 -0.66 9.46 10.93
C CYS A 23 -1.46 9.99 12.13
N GLU A 24 -0.98 11.02 12.83
CA GLU A 24 -1.74 11.68 13.90
C GLU A 24 -3.03 12.33 13.34
N HIS A 25 -2.97 12.94 12.17
CA HIS A 25 -4.16 13.54 11.56
C HIS A 25 -5.17 12.49 11.07
N ILE A 26 -4.71 11.43 10.40
CA ILE A 26 -5.61 10.41 9.82
C ILE A 26 -6.13 9.44 10.90
N LEU A 27 -5.27 9.04 11.85
CA LEU A 27 -5.56 7.95 12.79
C LEU A 27 -5.81 8.45 14.23
N GLY A 28 -5.31 9.63 14.58
CA GLY A 28 -5.41 10.18 15.94
C GLY A 28 -6.75 10.84 16.26
N GLU A 29 -7.54 11.21 15.25
CA GLU A 29 -8.85 11.86 15.46
C GLU A 29 -10.01 10.85 15.59
N GLU A 30 -9.87 9.62 15.09
CA GLU A 30 -10.99 8.67 14.97
C GLU A 30 -11.26 7.78 16.21
N ASP A 31 -10.25 7.54 17.07
CA ASP A 31 -10.44 6.74 18.29
C ASP A 31 -9.98 7.51 19.55
N PRO A 32 -10.91 7.97 20.41
CA PRO A 32 -10.59 8.64 21.68
C PRO A 32 -9.74 7.80 22.65
N HIS A 33 -9.67 6.47 22.43
CA HIS A 33 -8.87 5.54 23.23
C HIS A 33 -7.47 5.29 22.64
N LEU A 34 -7.24 5.64 21.37
CA LEU A 34 -5.93 5.55 20.73
C LEU A 34 -5.16 6.84 20.98
N LYS A 35 -4.37 6.86 22.05
CA LYS A 35 -3.59 8.06 22.42
C LYS A 35 -2.47 8.36 21.43
N ASP A 36 -1.88 7.33 20.84
CA ASP A 36 -0.77 7.43 19.91
C ASP A 36 -0.95 6.41 18.77
N PHE A 37 -0.93 6.87 17.52
CA PHE A 37 -1.02 5.97 16.35
C PHE A 37 0.09 4.91 16.33
N GLU A 38 1.23 5.20 16.97
CA GLU A 38 2.35 4.29 17.11
C GLU A 38 1.92 2.96 17.72
N GLU A 39 0.92 2.97 18.62
CA GLU A 39 0.37 1.78 19.24
C GLU A 39 -0.41 0.88 18.27
N LEU A 40 -0.73 1.33 17.05
CA LEU A 40 -1.36 0.47 16.04
C LEU A 40 -0.35 -0.49 15.40
N PHE A 41 0.92 -0.09 15.32
CA PHE A 41 1.95 -0.84 14.62
C PHE A 41 2.92 -1.46 15.63
N ASP A 42 3.44 -2.65 15.33
CA ASP A 42 4.49 -3.24 16.14
C ASP A 42 5.87 -2.76 15.66
N ILE A 43 6.00 -2.48 14.36
CA ILE A 43 7.23 -1.97 13.76
C ILE A 43 6.88 -0.83 12.80
N ILE A 44 7.53 0.31 12.97
CA ILE A 44 7.44 1.46 12.08
C ILE A 44 8.82 1.68 11.47
N ILE A 45 8.89 1.77 10.14
CA ILE A 45 10.11 2.01 9.38
C ILE A 45 9.90 3.24 8.51
N THR A 46 10.56 4.33 8.89
CA THR A 46 10.57 5.59 8.13
C THR A 46 11.85 5.73 7.33
N ASN A 47 11.85 6.65 6.36
CA ASN A 47 12.96 6.83 5.42
C ASN A 47 13.47 5.49 4.87
N ALA A 48 12.55 4.55 4.56
CA ALA A 48 12.90 3.21 4.11
C ALA A 48 13.66 3.23 2.77
N LEU A 49 13.52 4.34 2.02
CA LEU A 49 14.20 4.58 0.75
C LEU A 49 13.98 3.43 -0.25
N LYS A 50 12.73 3.01 -0.38
CA LYS A 50 12.29 1.98 -1.31
C LYS A 50 12.66 2.37 -2.76
N PRO A 51 13.02 1.41 -3.65
CA PRO A 51 13.00 -0.04 -3.46
C PRO A 51 14.23 -0.59 -2.72
N GLY A 52 15.20 0.28 -2.36
CA GLY A 52 16.47 -0.16 -1.77
C GLY A 52 16.32 -0.93 -0.46
N PHE A 53 15.26 -0.70 0.31
CA PHE A 53 14.90 -1.52 1.46
C PHE A 53 14.81 -3.01 1.13
N PHE A 54 14.27 -3.34 -0.05
CA PHE A 54 14.08 -4.70 -0.52
C PHE A 54 15.29 -5.25 -1.28
N SER A 55 16.04 -4.40 -1.99
CA SER A 55 17.10 -4.88 -2.88
C SER A 55 18.50 -4.83 -2.27
N LEU A 56 18.73 -4.01 -1.23
CA LEU A 56 20.05 -3.83 -0.62
C LEU A 56 20.21 -4.70 0.63
N VAL A 57 21.47 -5.01 0.93
CA VAL A 57 21.87 -5.90 2.03
C VAL A 57 22.33 -5.10 3.26
N PRO A 58 22.38 -5.71 4.46
CA PRO A 58 22.65 -5.01 5.71
C PRO A 58 23.81 -4.01 5.75
N HIS A 59 24.96 -4.36 5.16
CA HIS A 59 26.14 -3.50 5.17
C HIS A 59 26.00 -2.26 4.27
N GLN A 60 25.07 -2.29 3.30
CA GLN A 60 24.79 -1.14 2.43
C GLN A 60 23.71 -0.23 3.03
N ARG A 61 22.78 -0.81 3.80
CA ARG A 61 21.68 -0.08 4.42
C ARG A 61 21.35 -0.66 5.80
N PRO A 62 22.09 -0.27 6.84
CA PRO A 62 21.75 -0.65 8.21
C PRO A 62 20.48 0.08 8.66
N PHE A 63 19.82 -0.49 9.67
CA PHE A 63 18.77 0.23 10.38
C PHE A 63 19.38 1.32 11.27
N ARG A 64 18.61 2.37 11.55
CA ARG A 64 18.99 3.43 12.48
C ARG A 64 17.88 3.64 13.50
N THR A 65 18.27 3.96 14.72
CA THR A 65 17.40 4.50 15.77
C THR A 65 17.13 5.98 15.54
N LEU A 66 16.04 6.47 16.11
CA LEU A 66 15.63 7.87 16.04
C LEU A 66 15.62 8.47 17.45
N VAL A 67 16.16 9.67 17.59
CA VAL A 67 16.04 10.50 18.81
C VAL A 67 15.49 11.86 18.37
N ASN A 68 14.27 12.19 18.80
CA ASN A 68 13.55 13.42 18.39
C ASN A 68 13.54 13.58 16.86
N ASP A 69 13.08 12.56 16.14
CA ASP A 69 13.01 12.50 14.67
C ASP A 69 14.36 12.65 13.93
N THR A 70 15.47 12.58 14.66
CA THR A 70 16.82 12.62 14.08
C THR A 70 17.45 11.24 14.10
N GLU A 71 17.96 10.80 12.95
CA GLU A 71 18.67 9.51 12.81
C GLU A 71 19.99 9.53 13.58
N GLU A 72 20.22 8.49 14.38
CA GLU A 72 21.55 8.28 14.97
C GLU A 72 22.58 7.93 13.88
N SER A 73 23.82 8.40 14.07
CA SER A 73 24.91 8.25 13.10
C SER A 73 25.38 6.79 12.93
N GLU A 74 25.24 5.98 13.97
CA GLU A 74 25.63 4.57 13.95
C GLU A 74 24.49 3.70 13.43
N GLY A 75 24.82 2.75 12.54
CA GLY A 75 23.88 1.77 12.04
C GLY A 75 23.77 0.56 12.96
N LEU A 76 22.57 0.04 13.13
CA LEU A 76 22.31 -1.16 13.92
C LEU A 76 22.82 -2.42 13.20
N PRO A 77 23.54 -3.31 13.91
CA PRO A 77 23.99 -4.59 13.35
C PRO A 77 22.86 -5.61 13.19
N SER A 78 21.78 -5.49 13.96
CA SER A 78 20.58 -6.35 13.92
C SER A 78 19.36 -5.61 14.48
N LEU A 79 18.18 -6.21 14.32
CA LEU A 79 16.96 -5.79 15.00
C LEU A 79 16.53 -6.87 15.98
N ASP A 80 16.50 -6.54 17.27
CA ASP A 80 16.23 -7.53 18.33
C ASP A 80 14.85 -7.35 18.98
N LYS A 81 14.16 -6.24 18.69
CA LYS A 81 12.85 -5.90 19.27
C LYS A 81 11.99 -5.08 18.30
N PRO A 82 10.65 -5.08 18.47
CA PRO A 82 9.76 -4.13 17.82
C PRO A 82 10.09 -2.68 18.18
N GLY A 83 9.67 -1.74 17.33
CA GLY A 83 9.88 -0.31 17.54
C GLY A 83 9.87 0.52 16.27
N TRP A 84 10.24 1.80 16.41
CA TRP A 84 10.37 2.74 15.31
C TRP A 84 11.84 2.87 14.88
N TYR A 85 12.11 2.55 13.63
CA TYR A 85 13.42 2.64 13.00
C TYR A 85 13.42 3.50 11.74
N SER A 86 14.61 3.93 11.33
CA SER A 86 14.85 4.58 10.05
C SER A 86 15.69 3.72 9.11
N GLN A 87 15.47 3.87 7.80
CA GLN A 87 16.18 3.14 6.74
C GLN A 87 16.02 1.60 6.82
N GLY A 88 17.12 0.86 6.88
CA GLY A 88 17.13 -0.58 7.01
C GLY A 88 16.89 -1.39 5.74
N ASN A 89 16.67 -2.68 5.94
CA ASN A 89 16.64 -3.69 4.89
C ASN A 89 15.71 -4.86 5.27
N TRP A 90 15.12 -5.50 4.26
CA TRP A 90 14.19 -6.61 4.49
C TRP A 90 14.82 -7.85 5.17
N PRO A 91 16.10 -8.22 4.97
CA PRO A 91 16.67 -9.39 5.65
C PRO A 91 16.69 -9.24 7.18
N HIS A 92 17.11 -8.08 7.69
CA HIS A 92 17.07 -7.80 9.14
C HIS A 92 15.63 -7.76 9.67
N LEU A 93 14.70 -7.17 8.93
CA LEU A 93 13.28 -7.22 9.29
C LEU A 93 12.77 -8.67 9.34
N HIS A 94 13.17 -9.50 8.39
CA HIS A 94 12.75 -10.91 8.33
C HIS A 94 13.24 -11.70 9.55
N GLU A 95 14.48 -11.50 10.00
CA GLU A 95 14.98 -12.13 11.23
C GLU A 95 14.24 -11.65 12.49
N LEU A 96 13.88 -10.36 12.58
CA LEU A 96 13.02 -9.86 13.65
C LEU A 96 11.64 -10.53 13.60
N LEU A 97 11.03 -10.66 12.42
CA LEU A 97 9.73 -11.32 12.24
C LEU A 97 9.76 -12.80 12.63
N LYS A 98 10.85 -13.52 12.35
CA LYS A 98 11.03 -14.91 12.83
C LYS A 98 10.98 -14.97 14.35
N THR A 99 11.70 -14.07 15.00
CA THR A 99 11.77 -13.99 16.47
C THR A 99 10.41 -13.64 17.07
N MET A 100 9.73 -12.62 16.53
CA MET A 100 8.42 -12.17 17.03
C MET A 100 7.31 -13.21 16.81
N THR A 101 7.34 -13.94 15.70
CA THR A 101 6.27 -14.91 15.37
C THR A 101 6.57 -16.34 15.82
N GLY A 102 7.81 -16.63 16.23
CA GLY A 102 8.29 -17.98 16.54
C GLY A 102 8.28 -18.93 15.33
N LYS A 103 8.17 -18.40 14.10
CA LYS A 103 8.08 -19.19 12.87
C LYS A 103 9.38 -19.08 12.09
N PRO A 104 9.91 -20.20 11.56
CA PRO A 104 11.12 -20.15 10.73
C PRO A 104 10.88 -19.37 9.44
N GLU A 105 9.67 -19.43 8.87
CA GLU A 105 9.30 -18.75 7.62
C GLU A 105 8.00 -17.94 7.86
N PRO A 106 8.10 -16.72 8.41
CA PRO A 106 6.95 -15.86 8.61
C PRO A 106 6.38 -15.42 7.26
N LYS A 107 5.07 -15.59 7.07
CA LYS A 107 4.37 -15.10 5.89
C LYS A 107 4.01 -13.63 6.09
N VAL A 108 4.31 -12.81 5.09
CA VAL A 108 4.01 -11.38 5.09
C VAL A 108 3.05 -11.07 3.93
N VAL A 109 2.02 -10.28 4.23
CA VAL A 109 1.19 -9.62 3.22
C VAL A 109 1.52 -8.13 3.28
N TYR A 110 1.92 -7.54 2.16
CA TYR A 110 2.34 -6.15 2.06
C TYR A 110 1.44 -5.37 1.11
N PHE A 111 0.96 -4.24 1.58
CA PHE A 111 0.07 -3.34 0.85
C PHE A 111 0.91 -2.17 0.32
N GLY A 112 0.78 -1.88 -0.97
CA GLY A 112 1.51 -0.78 -1.58
C GLY A 112 0.87 -0.30 -2.85
N ASP A 113 1.04 0.98 -3.14
CA ASP A 113 0.50 1.70 -4.30
C ASP A 113 1.52 1.77 -5.44
N SER A 114 2.82 1.70 -5.13
CA SER A 114 3.87 1.78 -6.14
C SER A 114 4.27 0.42 -6.69
N MET A 115 4.01 0.18 -7.98
CA MET A 115 4.53 -0.99 -8.67
C MET A 115 6.07 -1.10 -8.55
N ARG A 116 6.77 0.03 -8.67
CA ARG A 116 8.24 0.08 -8.71
C ARG A 116 8.87 0.00 -7.32
N SER A 117 8.32 0.72 -6.35
CA SER A 117 8.93 0.87 -5.03
C SER A 117 8.45 -0.18 -4.04
N ASP A 118 7.23 -0.69 -4.21
CA ASP A 118 6.56 -1.55 -3.24
C ASP A 118 6.34 -2.97 -3.78
N VAL A 119 5.46 -3.11 -4.77
CA VAL A 119 4.90 -4.41 -5.13
C VAL A 119 5.93 -5.31 -5.84
N PHE A 120 6.64 -4.80 -6.85
CA PHE A 120 7.67 -5.58 -7.54
C PHE A 120 8.81 -6.00 -6.61
N PRO A 121 9.42 -5.09 -5.81
CA PRO A 121 10.52 -5.46 -4.92
C PRO A 121 10.09 -6.39 -3.76
N ALA A 122 8.94 -6.14 -3.13
CA ALA A 122 8.45 -6.99 -2.04
C ALA A 122 8.21 -8.44 -2.52
N THR A 123 7.63 -8.59 -3.72
CA THR A 123 7.39 -9.90 -4.33
C THR A 123 8.70 -10.56 -4.78
N SER A 124 9.59 -9.81 -5.43
CA SER A 124 10.79 -10.37 -6.07
C SER A 124 11.92 -10.68 -5.10
N PHE A 125 12.13 -9.83 -4.09
CA PHE A 125 13.22 -10.00 -3.11
C PHE A 125 12.70 -10.60 -1.80
N GLY A 126 11.62 -10.06 -1.25
CA GLY A 126 11.05 -10.50 0.03
C GLY A 126 10.20 -11.77 -0.08
N LYS A 127 9.76 -12.16 -1.29
CA LYS A 127 8.78 -13.25 -1.54
C LYS A 127 7.49 -13.06 -0.74
N TRP A 128 7.12 -11.80 -0.51
CA TRP A 128 5.90 -11.45 0.21
C TRP A 128 4.68 -11.60 -0.70
N GLU A 129 3.54 -11.86 -0.08
CA GLU A 129 2.25 -11.68 -0.75
C GLU A 129 1.98 -10.18 -0.86
N THR A 130 1.57 -9.69 -2.02
CA THR A 130 1.41 -8.25 -2.25
C THR A 130 -0.01 -7.90 -2.67
N VAL A 131 -0.57 -6.88 -2.05
CA VAL A 131 -1.86 -6.29 -2.44
C VAL A 131 -1.56 -4.91 -3.01
N MET A 132 -1.86 -4.72 -4.29
CA MET A 132 -1.64 -3.42 -4.92
C MET A 132 -2.85 -2.51 -4.68
N ILE A 133 -2.60 -1.33 -4.16
CA ILE A 133 -3.61 -0.28 -4.02
C ILE A 133 -3.61 0.52 -5.33
N VAL A 134 -4.76 0.60 -6.00
CA VAL A 134 -4.91 1.20 -7.34
C VAL A 134 -6.14 2.09 -7.37
N GLU A 135 -5.99 3.35 -7.00
CA GLU A 135 -7.09 4.32 -6.93
C GLU A 135 -7.80 4.52 -8.28
N GLU A 136 -7.10 4.31 -9.40
CA GLU A 136 -7.66 4.42 -10.75
C GLU A 136 -8.80 3.44 -11.00
N MET A 137 -8.90 2.36 -10.22
CA MET A 137 -10.05 1.46 -10.26
C MET A 137 -11.37 2.21 -10.01
N GLU A 138 -11.35 3.24 -9.16
CA GLU A 138 -12.57 3.99 -8.82
C GLU A 138 -13.10 4.80 -10.01
N GLY A 139 -12.21 5.44 -10.77
CA GLY A 139 -12.59 6.21 -11.94
C GLY A 139 -13.03 5.35 -13.12
N GLU A 140 -12.57 4.11 -13.19
CA GLU A 140 -13.02 3.12 -14.18
C GLU A 140 -14.23 2.32 -13.70
N GLY A 141 -14.96 2.91 -12.76
CA GLY A 141 -16.32 2.53 -12.46
C GLY A 141 -16.45 1.66 -11.24
N VAL A 142 -15.39 1.32 -10.49
CA VAL A 142 -15.52 0.69 -9.16
C VAL A 142 -16.02 1.76 -8.16
N PRO A 143 -17.10 1.51 -7.38
CA PRO A 143 -17.59 2.50 -6.44
C PRO A 143 -16.60 2.65 -5.28
N LYS A 144 -16.50 3.86 -4.71
CA LYS A 144 -15.85 4.08 -3.41
C LYS A 144 -16.52 3.22 -2.34
N SER A 145 -15.77 2.84 -1.31
CA SER A 145 -16.32 2.12 -0.16
C SER A 145 -17.21 3.03 0.69
N ASP A 146 -18.19 2.44 1.38
CA ASP A 146 -19.08 3.18 2.30
C ASP A 146 -18.27 3.89 3.40
N ALA A 147 -17.20 3.25 3.89
CA ALA A 147 -16.28 3.81 4.88
C ALA A 147 -15.48 5.03 4.34
N ALA A 148 -15.01 4.96 3.09
CA ALA A 148 -14.35 6.11 2.46
C ALA A 148 -15.33 7.29 2.28
N MET A 149 -16.58 7.01 1.91
CA MET A 149 -17.62 8.04 1.79
C MET A 149 -17.99 8.68 3.13
N SER A 150 -18.05 7.90 4.22
CA SER A 150 -18.30 8.46 5.55
C SER A 150 -17.16 9.32 6.05
N ASN A 151 -15.90 8.94 5.76
CA ASN A 151 -14.73 9.68 6.21
C ASN A 151 -14.60 11.02 5.47
N GLU A 152 -14.85 11.05 4.16
CA GLU A 152 -14.95 12.33 3.40
C GLU A 152 -16.02 13.27 3.98
N ALA A 153 -17.15 12.71 4.43
CA ALA A 153 -18.24 13.50 5.01
C ALA A 153 -17.95 14.03 6.43
N GLN A 154 -17.06 13.38 7.19
CA GLN A 154 -16.69 13.78 8.56
C GLN A 154 -15.48 14.72 8.60
N VAL A 155 -14.52 14.57 7.69
CA VAL A 155 -13.24 15.29 7.70
C VAL A 155 -13.33 16.69 7.09
N GLU A 156 -14.39 17.02 6.33
CA GLU A 156 -14.55 18.37 5.77
C GLU A 156 -15.48 19.28 6.61
N PRO A 157 -14.94 20.26 7.37
CA PRO A 157 -15.72 21.43 7.74
C PRO A 157 -16.16 22.14 6.45
N MET A 158 -17.46 22.42 6.33
CA MET A 158 -18.07 23.13 5.19
C MET A 158 -17.36 24.45 4.82
N GLU A 159 -16.61 25.04 5.77
CA GLU A 159 -15.86 26.30 5.64
C GLU A 159 -14.37 26.11 5.23
N LYS A 160 -13.87 24.86 5.23
CA LYS A 160 -12.48 24.49 4.87
C LYS A 160 -12.38 23.64 3.60
N LYS A 161 -13.44 23.54 2.80
CA LYS A 161 -13.29 23.27 1.36
C LYS A 161 -12.29 24.28 0.83
N GLY A 162 -11.06 23.83 0.59
CA GLY A 162 -10.05 24.67 -0.03
C GLY A 162 -10.65 25.23 -1.33
N LYS A 163 -10.24 26.44 -1.73
CA LYS A 163 -10.64 27.08 -3.02
C LYS A 163 -10.33 26.25 -4.29
N PHE A 164 -9.94 24.99 -4.13
CA PHE A 164 -9.52 24.03 -5.13
C PHE A 164 -10.65 23.08 -5.59
N GLU A 165 -11.61 22.73 -4.73
CA GLU A 165 -12.73 21.88 -5.16
C GLU A 165 -13.78 22.63 -6.00
N ASP A 166 -13.95 23.93 -5.76
CA ASP A 166 -14.97 24.78 -6.39
C ASP A 166 -14.64 25.17 -7.86
N GLN A 167 -13.53 24.65 -8.41
CA GLN A 167 -13.07 24.95 -9.79
C GLN A 167 -13.34 23.84 -10.80
N GLY A 168 -14.23 22.87 -10.51
CA GLY A 168 -14.59 21.83 -11.49
C GLY A 168 -13.43 20.88 -11.83
N MET A 169 -12.45 20.75 -10.93
CA MET A 169 -11.38 19.76 -11.06
C MET A 169 -11.99 18.36 -10.92
N LYS A 170 -11.68 17.47 -11.86
CA LYS A 170 -12.13 16.07 -11.81
C LYS A 170 -11.50 15.37 -10.61
N ALA A 171 -12.18 14.37 -10.07
CA ALA A 171 -11.63 13.50 -9.03
C ALA A 171 -10.24 12.96 -9.46
N PRO A 172 -9.27 12.81 -8.53
CA PRO A 172 -7.93 12.31 -8.86
C PRO A 172 -7.94 10.99 -9.65
N SER A 173 -8.87 10.09 -9.31
CA SER A 173 -9.05 8.80 -9.96
C SER A 173 -9.75 8.86 -11.33
N ALA A 174 -10.25 10.01 -11.78
CA ALA A 174 -11.06 10.10 -12.98
C ALA A 174 -10.29 9.72 -14.26
N VAL A 175 -10.97 8.99 -15.16
CA VAL A 175 -10.38 8.51 -16.42
C VAL A 175 -9.81 9.66 -17.26
N SER A 176 -8.58 9.47 -17.73
CA SER A 176 -7.88 10.43 -18.55
C SER A 176 -8.55 10.59 -19.91
N GLN A 177 -8.87 11.82 -20.29
CA GLN A 177 -9.35 12.12 -21.64
C GLN A 177 -8.21 12.16 -22.68
N GLN A 178 -6.97 12.29 -22.20
CA GLN A 178 -5.78 12.35 -23.06
C GLN A 178 -5.15 10.98 -23.27
N TRP A 179 -5.08 10.18 -22.21
CA TRP A 179 -4.36 8.89 -22.21
C TRP A 179 -5.27 7.67 -22.20
N GLY A 180 -6.59 7.85 -22.03
CA GLY A 180 -7.55 6.76 -21.96
C GLY A 180 -7.53 6.03 -20.62
N SER A 181 -7.88 4.74 -20.67
CA SER A 181 -7.93 3.85 -19.51
C SER A 181 -6.52 3.49 -19.03
N TYR A 182 -6.37 3.40 -17.72
CA TYR A 182 -5.17 2.90 -17.06
C TYR A 182 -5.03 1.38 -17.26
N PHE A 183 -6.13 0.64 -17.40
CA PHE A 183 -6.15 -0.82 -17.41
C PHE A 183 -6.16 -1.45 -18.81
N VAL A 184 -6.84 -0.81 -19.76
CA VAL A 184 -7.00 -1.32 -21.14
C VAL A 184 -6.74 -0.25 -22.19
N ASP A 185 -6.19 -0.68 -23.33
CA ASP A 185 -6.05 0.11 -24.55
C ASP A 185 -6.94 -0.46 -25.66
N VAL A 186 -7.46 0.41 -26.52
CA VAL A 186 -8.37 0.06 -27.61
C VAL A 186 -7.58 0.03 -28.91
N HIS A 187 -7.33 -1.18 -29.42
CA HIS A 187 -6.61 -1.36 -30.68
C HIS A 187 -7.58 -1.61 -31.83
N LYS A 188 -7.64 -0.68 -32.80
CA LYS A 188 -8.37 -0.88 -34.06
C LYS A 188 -7.50 -1.63 -35.06
N SER A 189 -7.94 -2.80 -35.50
CA SER A 189 -7.25 -3.52 -36.58
C SER A 189 -7.55 -2.82 -37.91
N GLY A 190 -6.51 -2.49 -38.69
CA GLY A 190 -6.65 -1.72 -39.92
C GLY A 190 -7.48 -2.42 -40.97
N GLY A 191 -8.78 -2.12 -41.02
CA GLY A 191 -9.69 -2.54 -42.09
C GLY A 191 -11.07 -3.04 -41.64
N GLY A 192 -11.35 -3.18 -40.34
CA GLY A 192 -12.68 -3.59 -39.83
C GLY A 192 -13.12 -2.81 -38.59
N ASP A 193 -14.43 -2.76 -38.34
CA ASP A 193 -15.06 -2.09 -37.19
C ASP A 193 -14.85 -2.84 -35.85
N GLU A 194 -14.01 -3.88 -35.81
CA GLU A 194 -13.75 -4.64 -34.59
C GLU A 194 -12.66 -3.96 -33.73
N GLU A 195 -13.09 -3.46 -32.57
CA GLU A 195 -12.22 -2.93 -31.52
C GLU A 195 -11.76 -4.07 -30.61
N HIS A 196 -10.44 -4.26 -30.48
CA HIS A 196 -9.87 -5.23 -29.54
C HIS A 196 -9.29 -4.52 -28.33
N LEU A 197 -9.75 -4.92 -27.13
CA LEU A 197 -9.17 -4.49 -25.87
C LEU A 197 -7.86 -5.24 -25.61
N LYS A 198 -6.80 -4.50 -25.31
CA LYS A 198 -5.51 -5.03 -24.86
C LYS A 198 -5.19 -4.50 -23.48
N LEU A 199 -4.59 -5.32 -22.63
CA LEU A 199 -4.13 -4.84 -21.32
C LEU A 199 -3.01 -3.82 -21.52
N THR A 200 -3.05 -2.73 -20.78
CA THR A 200 -1.93 -1.80 -20.72
C THR A 200 -0.72 -2.46 -20.05
N TRP A 201 0.45 -1.82 -20.19
CA TRP A 201 1.65 -2.24 -19.47
C TRP A 201 1.44 -2.22 -17.95
N CYS A 202 0.76 -1.20 -17.42
CA CYS A 202 0.44 -1.09 -16.00
C CYS A 202 -0.40 -2.28 -15.52
N CYS A 203 -1.46 -2.61 -16.26
CA CYS A 203 -2.33 -3.74 -15.96
C CYS A 203 -1.60 -5.08 -16.00
N HIS A 204 -0.74 -5.28 -17.01
CA HIS A 204 0.12 -6.46 -17.09
C HIS A 204 1.05 -6.58 -15.87
N CYS A 205 1.64 -5.47 -15.42
CA CYS A 205 2.49 -5.45 -14.22
C CYS A 205 1.70 -5.80 -12.95
N ILE A 206 0.49 -5.26 -12.78
CA ILE A 206 -0.40 -5.59 -11.66
C ILE A 206 -0.63 -7.10 -11.61
N HIS A 207 -1.05 -7.71 -12.73
CA HIS A 207 -1.36 -9.15 -12.78
C HIS A 207 -0.15 -10.04 -12.52
N LYS A 208 1.04 -9.58 -12.93
CA LYS A 208 2.27 -10.36 -12.83
C LYS A 208 2.87 -10.34 -11.42
N TYR A 209 2.81 -9.21 -10.75
CA TYR A 209 3.57 -8.98 -9.52
C TYR A 209 2.71 -8.78 -8.27
N SER A 210 1.39 -8.66 -8.42
CA SER A 210 0.47 -8.54 -7.29
C SER A 210 -0.30 -9.84 -7.08
N THR A 211 -0.62 -10.15 -5.84
CA THR A 211 -1.55 -11.24 -5.53
C THR A 211 -3.00 -10.85 -5.81
N MET A 212 -3.36 -9.61 -5.50
CA MET A 212 -4.65 -9.00 -5.82
C MET A 212 -4.50 -7.48 -5.88
N ALA A 213 -5.51 -6.79 -6.41
CA ALA A 213 -5.58 -5.33 -6.43
C ALA A 213 -6.90 -4.84 -5.82
N ILE A 214 -6.81 -3.75 -5.07
CA ILE A 214 -7.94 -3.05 -4.45
C ILE A 214 -7.82 -1.54 -4.69
N PRO A 215 -8.93 -0.80 -4.79
CA PRO A 215 -8.89 0.65 -4.90
C PRO A 215 -8.34 1.33 -3.64
N SER A 216 -8.68 0.79 -2.46
CA SER A 216 -8.29 1.36 -1.17
C SER A 216 -8.35 0.29 -0.06
N VAL A 217 -7.75 0.55 1.10
CA VAL A 217 -7.74 -0.42 2.23
C VAL A 217 -9.13 -0.54 2.86
N GLU A 218 -9.93 0.52 2.83
CA GLU A 218 -11.28 0.60 3.39
C GLU A 218 -12.20 -0.46 2.76
N HIS A 219 -12.00 -0.80 1.48
CA HIS A 219 -12.79 -1.81 0.80
C HIS A 219 -12.70 -3.21 1.40
N ILE A 220 -11.64 -3.49 2.19
CA ILE A 220 -11.42 -4.79 2.81
C ILE A 220 -11.40 -4.73 4.34
N ALA A 221 -11.49 -3.54 4.94
CA ALA A 221 -11.30 -3.33 6.37
C ALA A 221 -12.37 -4.05 7.22
N ASP A 222 -13.62 -4.06 6.75
CA ASP A 222 -14.77 -4.65 7.46
C ASP A 222 -14.98 -6.15 7.17
N LEU A 223 -14.15 -6.74 6.32
CA LEU A 223 -14.28 -8.15 5.98
C LEU A 223 -13.78 -9.05 7.13
N PRO A 224 -14.38 -10.24 7.31
CA PRO A 224 -13.88 -11.21 8.27
C PRO A 224 -12.40 -11.56 8.01
N LEU A 225 -11.64 -11.80 9.09
CA LEU A 225 -10.21 -12.11 9.00
C LEU A 225 -9.89 -13.40 8.21
N ASP A 226 -10.85 -14.30 8.08
CA ASP A 226 -10.77 -15.55 7.33
C ASP A 226 -11.42 -15.47 5.93
N TYR A 227 -11.80 -14.26 5.50
CA TYR A 227 -12.30 -14.02 4.15
C TYR A 227 -11.25 -14.43 3.11
N LYS A 228 -11.72 -15.08 2.04
CA LYS A 228 -10.87 -15.61 0.98
C LYS A 228 -11.01 -14.77 -0.27
N PHE A 229 -9.94 -14.05 -0.60
CA PHE A 229 -9.89 -13.27 -1.83
C PHE A 229 -9.52 -14.12 -3.04
N PRO A 230 -10.15 -13.87 -4.20
CA PRO A 230 -9.62 -14.37 -5.45
C PRO A 230 -8.27 -13.70 -5.75
N ARG A 231 -7.39 -14.43 -6.44
CA ARG A 231 -6.02 -13.99 -6.74
C ARG A 231 -5.81 -13.92 -8.24
N PHE A 232 -4.92 -13.04 -8.69
CA PHE A 232 -4.43 -13.09 -10.06
C PHE A 232 -3.78 -14.45 -10.33
N CYS A 233 -4.09 -15.03 -11.49
CA CYS A 233 -3.64 -16.36 -11.88
C CYS A 233 -3.66 -16.45 -13.41
N PRO A 234 -2.59 -16.96 -14.07
CA PRO A 234 -2.55 -17.13 -15.51
C PRO A 234 -3.67 -18.03 -16.07
N ASP A 235 -4.15 -18.98 -15.27
CA ASP A 235 -5.18 -19.95 -15.65
C ASP A 235 -6.62 -19.45 -15.43
N LYS A 236 -6.78 -18.22 -14.92
CA LYS A 236 -8.08 -17.61 -14.62
C LYS A 236 -8.30 -16.36 -15.48
N PRO A 237 -9.55 -15.90 -15.64
CA PRO A 237 -9.82 -14.61 -16.26
C PRO A 237 -8.98 -13.50 -15.62
N CYS A 238 -8.43 -12.61 -16.44
CA CYS A 238 -7.56 -11.52 -16.01
C CYS A 238 -8.23 -10.55 -15.01
N THR A 239 -9.55 -10.60 -14.92
CA THR A 239 -10.39 -9.84 -13.99
C THR A 239 -10.44 -10.43 -12.57
N THR A 240 -10.00 -11.67 -12.36
CA THR A 240 -10.26 -12.41 -11.11
C THR A 240 -9.56 -11.84 -9.88
N GLY A 241 -8.40 -11.20 -10.04
CA GLY A 241 -7.62 -10.67 -8.91
C GLY A 241 -8.00 -9.26 -8.46
N TYR A 242 -9.03 -8.66 -9.05
CA TYR A 242 -9.54 -7.35 -8.62
C TYR A 242 -10.65 -7.51 -7.60
N TYR A 243 -10.60 -6.68 -6.55
CA TYR A 243 -11.63 -6.61 -5.54
C TYR A 243 -11.97 -5.13 -5.24
N PRO A 244 -13.24 -4.76 -5.00
CA PRO A 244 -14.44 -5.61 -4.91
C PRO A 244 -14.91 -6.16 -6.27
N ARG A 245 -14.52 -5.49 -7.36
CA ARG A 245 -14.79 -5.93 -8.73
C ARG A 245 -13.72 -5.38 -9.68
N PRO A 246 -13.66 -5.89 -10.92
CA PRO A 246 -12.75 -5.37 -11.93
C PRO A 246 -13.10 -3.92 -12.33
N PRO A 247 -12.09 -3.11 -12.70
CA PRO A 247 -12.30 -1.88 -13.45
C PRO A 247 -12.74 -2.16 -14.89
#